data_AF-A0A0N0ZWL5-F1
#
_entry.id   AF-A0A0N0ZWL5-F1
#
_cell.length_a   1.000
_cell.length_b   1.000
_cell.length_c   1.000
_cell.angle_alpha   90.00
_cell.angle_beta   90.00
_cell.angle_gamma   90.00
#
_symmetry.space_group_name_H-M   'P 1'
#
loop_
_entity.id
_entity.type
_entity.pdbx_description
1 polymer ?
#
loop_
_entity_poly.entity_id
_entity_poly.type
_entity_poly.pdbx_seq_one_letter_code
_entity_poly.pdbx_strand_id
1 'polypeptide(L)' 'MKNILSGKDERLIGLSKKELIQKIGDGCNFYLDHKWSYIVKKYWYGKTRVLYLEFDDNDIVIAQYTISKYGKE' A
#
# COMPACT_ATOMS: atom_id res chain seq x y z
N MET A 1 -3.77 -1.83 -17.77
CA MET A 1 -3.13 -1.79 -16.45
C MET A 1 -4.22 -1.50 -15.42
N LYS A 2 -4.52 -2.42 -14.51
CA LYS A 2 -5.53 -2.18 -13.45
C LYS A 2 -4.95 -1.15 -12.48
N ASN A 3 -5.54 0.05 -12.42
CA ASN A 3 -5.33 0.96 -11.30
C ASN A 3 -5.94 0.29 -10.07
N ILE A 4 -5.11 -0.33 -9.23
CA ILE A 4 -5.57 -1.13 -8.08
C ILE A 4 -6.25 -0.26 -7.02
N LEU A 5 -6.09 1.07 -7.06
CA LEU A 5 -6.70 2.00 -6.12
C LEU A 5 -7.40 3.12 -6.89
N SER A 6 -8.62 2.84 -7.33
CA SER A 6 -9.51 3.80 -7.99
C SER A 6 -10.05 4.82 -6.99
N GLY A 7 -9.28 5.87 -6.70
CA GLY A 7 -9.74 7.21 -6.28
C GLY A 7 -10.58 7.36 -4.99
N LYS A 8 -11.10 6.28 -4.43
CA LYS A 8 -11.74 6.17 -3.14
C LYS A 8 -10.73 5.45 -2.27
N ASP A 9 -10.27 6.07 -1.18
CA ASP A 9 -9.48 5.39 -0.16
C ASP A 9 -10.28 4.19 0.34
N GLU A 10 -10.07 3.02 -0.28
CA GLU A 10 -10.61 1.78 0.25
C GLU A 10 -10.03 1.63 1.65
N ARG A 11 -10.93 1.40 2.61
CA ARG A 11 -10.54 1.21 3.99
C ARG A 11 -9.95 -0.20 4.11
N LEU A 12 -8.63 -0.26 4.19
CA LEU A 12 -7.84 -1.47 4.39
C LEU A 12 -7.61 -1.76 5.87
N ILE A 13 -7.85 -0.78 6.75
CA ILE A 13 -7.84 -0.97 8.22
C ILE A 13 -8.72 -2.17 8.60
N GLY A 14 -8.17 -3.07 9.38
CA GLY A 14 -8.83 -4.30 9.85
C GLY A 14 -8.68 -5.51 8.94
N LEU A 15 -8.13 -5.35 7.73
CA LEU A 15 -7.79 -6.50 6.89
C LEU A 15 -6.52 -7.19 7.38
N SER A 16 -6.45 -8.50 7.21
CA SER A 16 -5.24 -9.28 7.39
C SER A 16 -4.29 -9.17 6.19
N LYS A 17 -3.00 -9.46 6.39
CA LYS A 17 -2.03 -9.59 5.29
C LYS A 17 -2.48 -10.57 4.20
N LYS A 18 -3.13 -11.68 4.57
CA LYS A 18 -3.66 -12.66 3.60
C LYS A 18 -4.74 -12.07 2.71
N GLU A 19 -5.69 -11.35 3.30
CA GLU A 19 -6.76 -10.66 2.55
C GLU A 19 -6.19 -9.56 1.65
N LEU A 20 -5.20 -8.81 2.14
CA LEU A 20 -4.50 -7.82 1.33
C LEU A 20 -3.80 -8.44 0.13
N ILE A 21 -3.08 -9.55 0.31
CA ILE A 21 -2.41 -10.24 -0.81
C ILE A 21 -3.43 -10.69 -1.85
N GLN A 22 -4.58 -11.22 -1.43
CA GLN A 22 -5.65 -11.61 -2.35
C GLN A 22 -6.27 -10.40 -3.08
N LYS A 23 -6.39 -9.25 -2.40
CA LYS A 23 -7.05 -8.05 -2.94
C LYS A 23 -6.13 -7.23 -3.84
N ILE A 24 -4.89 -6.97 -3.42
CA ILE A 24 -3.97 -6.02 -4.05
C ILE A 24 -2.57 -6.60 -4.34
N GLY A 25 -2.30 -7.84 -3.93
CA GLY A 25 -0.99 -8.48 -4.04
C GLY A 25 -0.04 -8.12 -2.89
N ASP A 26 1.10 -8.81 -2.85
CA ASP A 26 2.17 -8.59 -1.87
C ASP A 26 3.07 -7.40 -2.24
N GLY A 27 3.14 -7.01 -3.51
CA GLY A 27 3.84 -5.80 -3.96
C GLY A 27 5.35 -5.79 -3.65
N CYS A 28 5.97 -6.97 -3.54
CA CYS A 28 7.35 -7.20 -3.10
C CYS A 28 7.61 -6.90 -1.61
N ASN A 29 6.58 -6.82 -0.78
CA ASN A 29 6.76 -6.67 0.66
C ASN A 29 7.07 -8.02 1.32
N PHE A 30 7.94 -8.02 2.34
CA PHE A 30 8.23 -9.23 3.09
C PHE A 30 7.08 -9.56 4.05
N TYR A 31 6.63 -10.82 4.06
CA TYR A 31 5.41 -11.18 4.79
C TYR A 31 5.52 -10.92 6.30
N LEU A 32 6.70 -11.14 6.89
CA LEU A 32 6.90 -10.96 8.34
C LEU A 32 7.04 -9.49 8.76
N ASP A 33 7.20 -8.55 7.83
CA ASP A 33 7.36 -7.15 8.18
C ASP A 33 6.05 -6.52 8.65
N HIS A 34 6.13 -5.63 9.64
CA HIS A 34 4.99 -4.87 10.14
C HIS A 34 4.67 -3.62 9.30
N LYS A 35 5.41 -3.36 8.23
CA LYS A 35 5.22 -2.18 7.38
C LYS A 35 5.29 -2.58 5.92
N TRP A 36 4.22 -2.35 5.19
CA TRP A 36 4.18 -2.56 3.75
C TRP A 36 4.00 -1.25 3.01
N SER A 37 4.50 -1.21 1.77
CA SER A 37 4.31 -0.07 0.89
C SER A 37 3.93 -0.49 -0.51
N TYR A 38 3.11 0.34 -1.16
CA TYR A 38 2.57 0.08 -2.48
C TYR A 38 2.63 1.34 -3.32
N ILE A 39 3.18 1.22 -4.54
CA ILE A 39 3.12 2.30 -5.51
C ILE A 39 1.70 2.34 -6.09
N VAL A 40 0.95 3.37 -5.71
CA VAL A 40 -0.43 3.58 -6.14
C VAL A 40 -0.49 4.17 -7.53
N LYS A 41 0.34 5.19 -7.77
CA LYS A 41 0.34 5.94 -9.03
C LYS A 41 1.70 6.56 -9.28
N LYS A 42 2.24 6.39 -10.49
CA LYS A 42 3.34 7.20 -11.00
C LYS A 42 2.76 8.29 -11.91
N TYR A 43 3.16 9.53 -11.68
CA TYR A 43 2.82 10.67 -12.52
C TYR A 43 3.98 10.94 -13.48
N TRP A 44 3.64 11.45 -14.67
CA TRP A 44 4.58 11.71 -15.76
C TRP A 44 5.67 12.73 -15.41
N TYR A 45 5.48 13.58 -14.41
CA TYR A 45 6.44 14.58 -13.95
C TYR A 45 7.28 14.10 -12.74
N GLY A 46 7.55 12.79 -12.63
CA GLY A 46 8.44 12.23 -11.60
C GLY A 46 7.84 12.14 -10.19
N LYS A 47 6.58 12.53 -9.99
CA LYS A 47 5.86 12.33 -8.73
C LYS A 47 5.33 10.90 -8.64
N THR A 48 5.46 10.27 -7.48
CA THR A 48 4.91 8.95 -7.17
C THR A 48 4.04 9.03 -5.92
N ARG A 49 2.83 8.49 -5.98
CA ARG A 49 1.94 8.30 -4.84
C ARG A 49 2.14 6.90 -4.27
N VAL A 50 2.50 6.81 -2.99
CA VAL A 50 2.82 5.57 -2.28
C VAL A 50 1.88 5.41 -1.10
N LEU A 51 1.19 4.28 -1.02
CA LEU A 51 0.38 3.84 0.11
C LEU A 51 1.28 3.10 1.08
N TYR A 52 1.19 3.42 2.36
CA TYR A 52 1.84 2.75 3.45
C TYR A 52 0.79 2.09 4.35
N LEU A 53 1.08 0.86 4.76
CA LEU A 53 0.27 0.09 5.70
C LEU A 53 1.14 -0.31 6.88
N GLU A 54 0.58 -0.23 8.08
CA GLU A 54 1.20 -0.73 9.30
C GLU A 54 0.34 -1.83 9.91
N PHE A 55 0.99 -2.88 10.39
CA PHE A 55 0.37 -4.09 10.93
C PHE A 55 0.67 -4.25 12.41
N ASP A 56 -0.28 -4.81 13.15
CA ASP A 56 -0.04 -5.31 14.50
C ASP A 56 0.65 -6.68 14.49
N ASP A 57 0.79 -7.27 15.68
CA ASP A 57 1.38 -8.60 15.88
C ASP A 57 0.50 -9.75 15.35
N ASN A 58 -0.76 -9.47 15.00
CA ASN A 58 -1.72 -10.42 14.43
C ASN A 58 -1.84 -10.29 12.90
N ASP A 59 -0.90 -9.60 12.25
CA ASP A 59 -0.92 -9.32 10.81
C ASP A 59 -2.14 -8.50 10.34
N ILE A 60 -2.77 -7.71 11.22
CA ILE A 60 -3.93 -6.88 10.92
C ILE A 60 -3.52 -5.44 10.67
N VAL A 61 -4.05 -4.81 9.62
CA VAL A 61 -3.79 -3.40 9.32
C VAL A 61 -4.38 -2.51 10.41
N ILE A 62 -3.51 -1.77 11.11
CA ILE A 62 -3.88 -0.80 12.14
C ILE A 62 -3.77 0.65 11.66
N ALA A 63 -2.96 0.90 10.63
CA ALA A 63 -2.84 2.22 10.02
C ALA A 63 -2.68 2.14 8.51
N GLN A 64 -3.26 3.12 7.82
CA GLN A 64 -3.07 3.35 6.39
C GLN A 64 -2.87 4.84 6.14
N TYR A 65 -1.89 5.19 5.32
CA TYR A 65 -1.68 6.57 4.89
C TYR A 65 -1.00 6.62 3.53
N THR A 66 -1.20 7.72 2.82
CA THR A 66 -0.64 7.89 1.49
C THR A 66 0.25 9.12 1.43
N ILE A 67 1.45 8.96 0.88
CA ILE A 67 2.41 10.04 0.67
C ILE A 67 2.65 10.20 -0.83
N SER A 68 2.76 11.44 -1.29
CA SER A 68 3.30 11.72 -2.63
C SER A 68 4.76 12.16 -2.51
N LYS A 69 5.66 11.45 -3.18
CA LYS A 69 7.09 11.75 -3.21
C LYS A 69 7.48 12.16 -4.63
N TYR A 70 8.39 13.11 -4.76
CA TYR A 70 9.05 13.41 -6.03
C TYR A 70 10.33 12.57 -6.08
N GLY A 71 10.56 11.85 -7.17
CA GLY A 71 11.83 11.17 -7.38
C GLY A 71 12.94 12.20 -7.51
N LYS A 72 13.87 12.24 -6.56
CA LYS A 72 15.27 12.41 -6.91
C LYS A 72 15.76 10.98 -7.16
N GLU A 73 16.18 10.72 -8.38
CA GLU A 73 17.07 9.58 -8.67
C GLU A 73 18.32 9.68 -7.79
#